data_AF-A0A1H6NSS4-F1
#
_entry.id   AF-A0A1H6NSS4-F1
#
_cell.length_a   1.000
_cell.length_b   1.000
_cell.length_c   1.000
_cell.angle_alpha   90.00
_cell.angle_beta   90.00
_cell.angle_gamma   90.00
#
_symmetry.space_group_name_H-M   'P 1'
#
loop_
_entity.id
_entity.type
_entity.pdbx_description
1 polymer ?
#
loop_
_entity_poly.entity_id
_entity_poly.type
_entity_poly.pdbx_seq_one_letter_code
_entity_poly.pdbx_strand_id
1 'polypeptide(L)'
;MSENNSVPHSVPAIATALRQRAAQAAAVQSELAKKVMEINQHWLERIQKDSTEAWQLLFKFGGTPAVGEKIKLCEQWIEGAMQNAADDASYALDSARALGELEMRFFAPADTAETKPSEDAAESRSA
;
A
#
# COMPACT_ATOMS: atom_id res chain seq x y z
N MET A 1 -9.50 -57.45 6.47
CA MET A 1 -10.11 -56.59 7.49
C MET A 1 -8.98 -55.79 8.13
N SER A 2 -9.15 -54.47 8.23
CA SER A 2 -8.34 -53.47 8.94
C SER A 2 -6.92 -53.20 8.44
N GLU A 3 -6.43 -51.97 8.31
CA GLU A 3 -7.01 -50.62 8.28
C GLU A 3 -5.85 -49.71 7.82
N ASN A 4 -6.13 -48.78 6.92
CA ASN A 4 -5.21 -47.73 6.50
C ASN A 4 -4.76 -46.92 7.73
N ASN A 5 -3.45 -46.86 8.01
CA ASN A 5 -2.92 -45.97 9.04
C ASN A 5 -1.75 -45.14 8.49
N SER A 6 -2.08 -44.25 7.54
CA SER A 6 -1.17 -43.29 6.92
C SER A 6 -1.20 -41.92 7.62
N VAL A 7 -1.22 -41.91 8.96
CA VAL A 7 -1.22 -40.67 9.76
C VAL A 7 -0.09 -40.71 10.79
N PRO A 8 1.13 -40.28 10.42
CA PRO A 8 1.87 -39.37 11.33
C PRO A 8 2.64 -38.22 10.66
N HIS A 9 2.81 -38.19 9.33
CA HIS A 9 3.62 -37.17 8.65
C HIS A 9 2.88 -35.89 8.27
N SER A 10 1.54 -35.89 8.29
CA SER A 10 0.71 -34.76 7.87
C SER A 10 0.54 -33.69 8.95
N VAL A 11 0.45 -34.06 10.23
CA VAL A 11 0.20 -33.11 11.33
C VAL A 11 1.35 -32.12 11.55
N PRO A 12 2.63 -32.55 11.56
CA PRO A 12 3.76 -31.61 11.66
C PRO A 12 3.85 -30.67 10.45
N ALA A 13 3.57 -31.15 9.24
CA ALA A 13 3.57 -30.34 8.02
C ALA A 13 2.48 -29.26 8.06
N ILE A 14 1.27 -29.61 8.49
CA ILE A 14 0.16 -28.66 8.66
C ILE A 14 0.51 -27.60 9.71
N ALA A 15 1.10 -27.98 10.85
CA ALA A 15 1.48 -27.05 11.90
C ALA A 15 2.57 -26.07 11.43
N THR A 16 3.51 -26.51 10.59
CA THR A 16 4.54 -25.65 9.99
C THR A 16 3.94 -24.69 8.98
N ALA A 17 3.08 -25.17 8.08
CA ALA A 17 2.38 -24.34 7.11
C ALA A 17 1.51 -23.26 7.79
N LEU A 18 0.82 -23.62 8.87
CA LEU A 18 0.02 -22.67 9.65
C LEU A 18 0.90 -21.59 10.31
N ARG A 19 2.05 -21.95 10.89
CA ARG A 19 2.99 -20.97 11.47
C ARG A 19 3.56 -20.04 10.41
N GLN A 20 3.96 -20.58 9.26
CA GLN A 20 4.47 -19.79 8.14
C GLN A 20 3.41 -18.82 7.64
N ARG A 21 2.15 -19.27 7.54
CA ARG A 21 1.04 -18.40 7.14
C ARG A 21 0.75 -17.31 8.18
N ALA A 22 0.80 -17.64 9.47
CA ALA A 22 0.62 -16.66 10.54
C ALA A 22 1.75 -15.59 10.53
N ALA A 23 3.00 -16.01 10.30
CA ALA A 23 4.13 -15.08 10.17
C ALA A 23 4.00 -14.17 8.94
N GLN A 24 3.61 -14.73 7.79
CA GLN A 24 3.33 -13.96 6.57
C GLN A 24 2.19 -12.95 6.79
N ALA A 25 1.11 -13.38 7.42
CA ALA A 25 -0.03 -12.50 7.74
C ALA A 25 0.39 -11.36 8.67
N ALA A 26 1.18 -11.64 9.71
CA ALA A 26 1.67 -10.61 10.63
C ALA A 26 2.58 -9.58 9.94
N ALA A 27 3.45 -10.04 9.03
CA ALA A 27 4.31 -9.15 8.24
C ALA A 27 3.48 -8.23 7.32
N VAL A 28 2.54 -8.79 6.56
CA VAL A 28 1.65 -8.00 5.69
C VAL A 28 0.76 -7.05 6.49
N GLN A 29 0.26 -7.48 7.65
CA GLN A 29 -0.54 -6.62 8.53
C GLN A 29 0.26 -5.40 9.01
N SER A 30 1.53 -5.57 9.36
CA SER A 30 2.39 -4.45 9.76
C SER A 30 2.65 -3.49 8.61
N GLU A 31 2.93 -4.01 7.41
CA GLU A 31 3.11 -3.20 6.20
C GLU A 31 1.82 -2.43 5.83
N LEU A 32 0.66 -3.08 5.94
CA LEU A 32 -0.65 -2.46 5.72
C LEU A 32 -0.91 -1.33 6.71
N ALA A 33 -0.69 -1.56 8.01
CA ALA A 33 -0.89 -0.55 9.04
C ALA A 33 -0.01 0.68 8.80
N LYS A 34 1.27 0.45 8.44
CA LYS A 34 2.19 1.52 8.07
C LYS A 34 1.67 2.29 6.85
N LYS A 35 1.25 1.59 5.80
CA LYS A 35 0.78 2.25 4.56
C LYS A 35 -0.49 3.07 4.79
N VAL A 36 -1.44 2.55 5.57
CA VAL A 36 -2.65 3.30 5.94
C VAL A 36 -2.31 4.55 6.74
N MET A 37 -1.34 4.47 7.65
CA MET A 37 -0.89 5.63 8.43
C MET A 37 -0.22 6.70 7.54
N GLU A 38 0.62 6.30 6.58
CA GLU A 38 1.21 7.20 5.59
C GLU A 38 0.14 7.92 4.76
N ILE A 39 -0.85 7.18 4.27
CA ILE A 39 -1.98 7.74 3.50
C ILE A 39 -2.76 8.74 4.35
N ASN A 40 -3.07 8.38 5.60
CA ASN A 40 -3.82 9.26 6.50
C ASN A 40 -3.03 10.56 6.79
N GLN A 41 -1.72 10.44 7.05
CA GLN A 41 -0.86 11.59 7.29
C GLN A 41 -0.83 12.53 6.08
N HIS A 42 -0.70 11.99 4.88
CA HIS A 42 -0.73 12.77 3.64
C HIS A 42 -2.02 13.60 3.52
N TRP A 43 -3.19 13.00 3.73
CA TRP A 43 -4.46 13.71 3.64
C TRP A 43 -4.64 14.76 4.75
N LEU A 44 -4.13 14.49 5.95
CA LEU A 44 -4.18 15.47 7.04
C LEU A 44 -3.33 16.70 6.71
N GLU A 45 -2.12 16.50 6.21
CA GLU A 45 -1.24 17.57 5.75
C GLU A 45 -1.86 18.36 4.59
N ARG A 46 -2.52 17.66 3.66
CA ARG A 46 -3.24 18.25 2.54
C ARG A 46 -4.34 19.20 3.00
N ILE A 47 -5.21 18.74 3.91
CA ILE A 47 -6.30 19.55 4.47
C ILE A 47 -5.76 20.79 5.18
N GLN A 48 -4.67 20.64 5.95
CA GLN A 48 -4.05 21.76 6.66
C GLN A 48 -3.46 22.79 5.67
N LYS A 49 -2.80 22.32 4.61
CA LYS A 49 -2.26 23.17 3.55
C LYS A 49 -3.36 23.93 2.83
N ASP A 50 -4.41 23.25 2.38
CA ASP A 50 -5.54 23.86 1.66
C ASP A 50 -6.25 24.90 2.51
N SER A 51 -6.45 24.60 3.80
CA SER A 51 -7.03 25.55 4.75
C SER A 51 -6.17 26.80 4.90
N THR A 52 -4.84 26.64 4.95
CA THR A 52 -3.90 27.76 5.05
C THR A 52 -3.92 28.60 3.78
N GLU A 53 -3.92 27.97 2.60
CA GLU A 53 -3.98 28.66 1.31
C GLU A 53 -5.30 29.43 1.14
N ALA A 54 -6.42 28.83 1.51
CA ALA A 54 -7.72 29.49 1.50
C ALA A 54 -7.76 30.71 2.43
N TRP A 55 -7.15 30.62 3.62
CA TRP A 55 -7.04 31.75 4.54
C TRP A 55 -6.18 32.87 3.96
N GLN A 56 -5.04 32.54 3.36
CA GLN A 56 -4.19 33.54 2.71
C GLN A 56 -4.91 34.22 1.56
N LEU A 57 -5.67 33.48 0.76
CA LEU A 57 -6.50 34.06 -0.30
C LEU A 57 -7.54 35.02 0.27
N LEU A 58 -8.27 34.62 1.31
CA LEU A 58 -9.28 35.46 1.95
C LEU A 58 -8.70 36.80 2.41
N PHE A 59 -7.54 36.78 3.09
CA PHE A 59 -6.87 38.01 3.54
C PHE A 59 -6.41 38.88 2.36
N LYS A 60 -5.81 38.29 1.32
CA LYS A 60 -5.38 39.03 0.12
C LYS A 60 -6.59 39.63 -0.61
N PHE A 61 -7.67 38.88 -0.75
CA PHE A 61 -8.90 39.33 -1.40
C PHE A 61 -9.58 40.48 -0.65
N GLY A 62 -9.61 40.41 0.69
CA GLY A 62 -10.14 41.48 1.55
C GLY A 62 -9.28 42.75 1.54
N GLY A 63 -7.95 42.61 1.45
CA GLY A 63 -7.01 43.73 1.42
C GLY A 63 -6.80 44.38 0.05
N THR A 64 -7.23 43.74 -1.03
CA THR A 64 -7.04 44.24 -2.41
C THR A 64 -8.18 45.19 -2.78
N PRO A 65 -7.93 46.46 -3.17
CA PRO A 65 -9.01 47.38 -3.53
C PRO A 65 -9.50 47.19 -4.98
N ALA A 66 -8.65 46.77 -5.90
CA ALA A 66 -8.98 46.66 -7.33
C ALA A 66 -9.68 45.34 -7.67
N VAL A 67 -10.86 45.40 -8.30
CA VAL A 67 -11.64 44.21 -8.70
C VAL A 67 -10.87 43.31 -9.67
N GLY A 68 -10.14 43.89 -10.64
CA GLY A 68 -9.34 43.10 -11.58
C GLY A 68 -8.23 42.30 -10.90
N GLU A 69 -7.62 42.83 -9.84
CA GLU A 69 -6.61 42.12 -9.06
C GLU A 69 -7.23 41.01 -8.20
N LYS A 70 -8.45 41.22 -7.68
CA LYS A 70 -9.21 40.16 -6.99
C LYS A 70 -9.54 38.99 -7.90
N ILE A 71 -9.93 39.24 -9.15
CA ILE A 71 -10.20 38.19 -10.15
C ILE A 71 -8.93 37.37 -10.38
N LYS A 72 -7.78 38.02 -10.59
CA LYS A 72 -6.49 37.33 -10.77
C LYS A 72 -6.10 36.48 -9.56
N LEU A 73 -6.36 36.95 -8.34
CA LEU A 73 -6.11 36.16 -7.13
C LEU A 73 -6.95 34.87 -7.10
N CYS A 74 -8.21 34.95 -7.52
CA CYS A 74 -9.07 33.77 -7.63
C CYS A 74 -8.61 32.83 -8.75
N GLU A 75 -8.25 33.36 -9.93
CA GLU A 75 -7.72 32.57 -11.05
C GLU A 75 -6.47 31.79 -10.63
N GLN A 76 -5.50 32.45 -10.01
CA GLN A 76 -4.28 31.83 -9.49
C GLN A 76 -4.57 30.73 -8.46
N TRP A 77 -5.54 30.97 -7.58
CA TRP A 77 -5.93 29.97 -6.59
C TRP A 77 -6.60 28.75 -7.23
N ILE A 78 -7.48 28.95 -8.22
CA ILE A 78 -8.14 27.86 -8.94
C ILE A 78 -7.10 27.02 -9.71
N GLU A 79 -6.15 27.67 -10.38
CA GLU A 79 -5.07 26.97 -11.08
C GLU A 79 -4.23 26.11 -10.12
N GLY A 80 -3.85 26.68 -8.97
CA GLY A 80 -3.14 25.94 -7.93
C GLY A 80 -3.97 24.78 -7.37
N ALA A 81 -5.25 25.00 -7.09
CA ALA A 81 -6.17 23.96 -6.61
C ALA A 81 -6.32 22.82 -7.63
N MET A 82 -6.37 23.13 -8.92
CA MET A 82 -6.48 22.11 -9.98
C MET A 82 -5.20 21.29 -10.11
N GLN A 83 -4.02 21.92 -10.02
CA GLN A 83 -2.75 21.22 -10.03
C GLN A 83 -2.64 20.26 -8.83
N ASN A 84 -2.97 20.77 -7.66
CA ASN A 84 -3.01 19.99 -6.42
C ASN A 84 -3.98 18.80 -6.52
N ALA A 85 -5.17 18.98 -7.11
CA ALA A 85 -6.12 17.89 -7.29
C ALA A 85 -5.58 16.78 -8.22
N ALA A 86 -4.78 17.15 -9.22
CA ALA A 86 -4.12 16.18 -10.10
C ALA A 86 -3.04 15.38 -9.38
N ASP A 87 -2.24 16.05 -8.53
CA ASP A 87 -1.23 15.40 -7.69
C ASP A 87 -1.89 14.43 -6.70
N ASP A 88 -2.97 14.86 -6.04
CA ASP A 88 -3.73 14.07 -5.08
C ASP A 88 -4.39 12.85 -5.73
N ALA A 89 -4.92 13.00 -6.95
CA ALA A 89 -5.46 11.88 -7.72
C ALA A 89 -4.36 10.85 -8.07
N SER A 90 -3.17 11.32 -8.42
CA SER A 90 -2.02 10.46 -8.70
C SER A 90 -1.59 9.71 -7.44
N TYR A 91 -1.48 10.40 -6.31
CA TYR A 91 -1.16 9.80 -5.02
C TYR A 91 -2.19 8.75 -4.58
N ALA A 92 -3.48 9.00 -4.82
CA ALA A 92 -4.55 8.06 -4.51
C ALA A 92 -4.44 6.78 -5.34
N LEU A 93 -4.11 6.88 -6.63
CA LEU A 93 -3.89 5.73 -7.50
C LEU A 93 -2.68 4.90 -7.06
N ASP A 94 -1.56 5.57 -6.76
CA ASP A 94 -0.35 4.90 -6.27
C ASP A 94 -0.59 4.20 -4.93
N SER A 95 -1.36 4.84 -4.05
CA SER A 95 -1.77 4.27 -2.77
C SER A 95 -2.67 3.06 -2.95
N ALA A 96 -3.66 3.14 -3.85
CA ALA A 96 -4.53 2.00 -4.16
C ALA A 96 -3.74 0.83 -4.74
N ARG A 97 -2.77 1.10 -5.63
CA ARG A 97 -1.88 0.09 -6.18
C ARG A 97 -1.06 -0.59 -5.10
N ALA A 98 -0.42 0.18 -4.22
CA ALA A 98 0.38 -0.36 -3.12
C ALA A 98 -0.45 -1.21 -2.15
N LEU A 99 -1.68 -0.78 -1.84
CA LEU A 99 -2.60 -1.57 -1.02
C LEU A 99 -3.02 -2.87 -1.73
N GLY A 100 -3.27 -2.82 -3.03
CA GLY A 100 -3.58 -4.02 -3.83
C GLY A 100 -2.41 -5.01 -3.88
N GLU A 101 -1.18 -4.55 -3.98
CA GLU A 101 0.02 -5.41 -3.91
C GLU A 101 0.15 -6.10 -2.55
N LEU A 102 -0.17 -5.39 -1.45
CA LEU A 102 -0.21 -5.98 -0.11
C LEU A 102 -1.33 -7.02 0.03
N GLU A 103 -2.51 -6.75 -0.52
CA GLU A 103 -3.63 -7.69 -0.55
C GLU A 103 -3.25 -8.98 -1.30
N MET A 104 -2.64 -8.85 -2.48
CA MET A 104 -2.17 -10.00 -3.25
C MET A 104 -1.13 -10.83 -2.49
N ARG A 105 -0.18 -10.18 -1.79
CA ARG A 105 0.81 -10.87 -0.93
C ARG A 105 0.16 -11.55 0.27
N PHE A 106 -0.93 -11.02 0.79
CA PHE A 106 -1.69 -11.64 1.87
C PHE A 106 -2.36 -12.94 1.41
N PHE A 107 -2.91 -12.96 0.20
CA PHE A 107 -3.64 -14.11 -0.35
C PHE A 107 -2.76 -15.12 -1.12
N ALA A 108 -1.57 -14.73 -1.57
CA ALA A 108 -0.66 -15.59 -2.34
C ALA A 108 -0.41 -16.96 -1.67
N PRO A 109 -0.51 -18.10 -2.40
CA PRO A 109 -0.21 -19.42 -1.85
C PRO A 109 1.23 -19.55 -1.36
N ALA A 110 1.44 -20.29 -0.27
CA ALA A 110 2.76 -20.45 0.38
C ALA A 110 3.84 -21.11 -0.49
N ASP A 111 3.47 -21.76 -1.61
CA ASP A 111 4.38 -22.56 -2.46
C ASP A 111 5.06 -21.77 -3.60
N THR A 112 4.93 -20.44 -3.65
CA THR A 112 5.57 -19.62 -4.69
C THR A 112 6.99 -19.16 -4.34
N ALA A 113 7.53 -19.56 -3.18
CA ALA A 113 8.95 -19.42 -2.90
C ALA A 113 9.73 -20.45 -3.75
N GLU A 114 10.30 -19.98 -4.85
CA GLU A 114 11.14 -20.68 -5.83
C GLU A 114 11.81 -21.96 -5.30
N THR A 115 11.35 -23.11 -5.81
CA THR A 115 12.13 -24.34 -5.81
C THR A 115 13.32 -24.12 -6.76
N LYS A 116 14.46 -23.68 -6.21
CA LYS A 116 15.74 -23.86 -6.92
C LYS A 116 15.93 -25.36 -7.16
N PRO A 117 16.12 -25.82 -8.41
CA PRO A 117 16.44 -27.21 -8.66
C PRO A 117 17.82 -27.48 -8.08
N SER A 118 17.87 -28.30 -7.02
CA SER A 118 19.13 -28.77 -6.44
C SER A 118 19.82 -29.68 -7.45
N GLU A 119 21.01 -29.26 -7.85
CA GLU A 119 21.91 -29.86 -8.83
C GLU A 119 22.59 -31.14 -8.32
N ASP A 120 21.85 -32.04 -7.67
CA ASP A 120 22.41 -33.24 -7.01
C ASP A 120 21.90 -34.57 -7.59
N ALA A 121 21.10 -34.53 -8.67
CA ALA A 121 20.60 -35.75 -9.32
C ALA A 121 21.61 -36.39 -10.30
N ALA A 122 22.79 -35.81 -10.50
CA ALA A 122 23.74 -36.26 -11.52
C ALA A 122 24.78 -37.30 -11.03
N GLU A 123 25.02 -37.44 -9.72
CA GLU A 123 26.18 -38.24 -9.24
C GLU A 123 25.85 -39.62 -8.66
N SER A 124 24.57 -40.02 -8.62
CA SER A 124 24.20 -41.35 -8.07
C SER A 124 24.00 -42.46 -9.14
N ARG A 125 24.49 -42.28 -10.37
CA ARG A 125 24.42 -43.30 -11.44
C ARG A 125 25.77 -43.90 -11.85
N SER A 126 26.75 -43.89 -10.95
CA SER A 126 28.00 -44.63 -11.17
C SER A 126 28.55 -45.16 -9.85
N ALA A 127 28.02 -46.30 -9.41
CA ALA A 127 28.71 -47.25 -8.55
C ALA A 127 28.12 -48.64 -8.78
#